data_AF-A0A518HRG1-F1
#
_entry.id   AF-A0A518HRG1-F1
#
_cell.length_a   1.000
_cell.length_b   1.000
_cell.length_c   1.000
_cell.angle_alpha   90.00
_cell.angle_beta   90.00
_cell.angle_gamma   90.00
#
_symmetry.space_group_name_H-M   'P 1'
#
loop_
_entity.id
_entity.type
_entity.pdbx_description
1 polymer ?
#
loop_
_entity_poly.entity_id
_entity_poly.type
_entity_poly.pdbx_seq_one_letter_code
_entity_poly.pdbx_strand_id
1 'polypeptide(L)'
;MKYFAYGSNCNQAIMEKKGVAFTSAEPAVLGGFRLRFNKMALRDALPSGIGFANINEDPAGEVEGILYEIVDDHLGRLDESERYPDHYGRIEVTVSSKNQSVTCITYQAQPDKLADGLRPSRNYLNHILAAKDFLSWQYFDALDKSQTFTDDCACCQKLGEVVFIKEDDQLHMLCQPCREARLIWGDTRGRRLTVAETRAMMTQLVEGGPGFSSVSELVQEAIATKVIDP
;
A
#
# COMPACT_ATOMS: atom_id res chain seq x y z
N MET A 1 -25.25 -5.52 9.58
CA MET A 1 -25.13 -4.13 9.11
C MET A 1 -24.42 -4.12 7.78
N LYS A 2 -24.89 -3.31 6.81
CA LYS A 2 -24.24 -3.20 5.50
C LYS A 2 -23.22 -2.08 5.45
N TYR A 3 -22.01 -2.39 5.01
CA TYR A 3 -20.89 -1.46 4.93
C TYR A 3 -20.21 -1.53 3.55
N PHE A 4 -20.04 -0.39 2.89
CA PHE A 4 -19.34 -0.30 1.62
C PHE A 4 -17.90 0.18 1.81
N ALA A 5 -16.94 -0.67 1.46
CA ALA A 5 -15.52 -0.38 1.45
C ALA A 5 -15.04 -0.02 0.05
N TYR A 6 -14.30 1.09 -0.07
CA TYR A 6 -13.64 1.53 -1.32
C TYR A 6 -12.13 1.78 -1.15
N GLY A 7 -11.62 1.72 0.09
CA GLY A 7 -10.23 2.00 0.46
C GLY A 7 -9.50 0.77 0.98
N SER A 8 -8.67 0.92 2.01
CA SER A 8 -7.88 -0.19 2.57
C SER A 8 -8.72 -1.37 3.09
N ASN A 9 -9.99 -1.11 3.43
CA ASN A 9 -10.93 -2.13 3.90
C ASN A 9 -11.41 -3.06 2.78
N CYS A 10 -11.08 -2.79 1.52
CA CYS A 10 -11.25 -3.75 0.42
C CYS A 10 -10.33 -4.98 0.58
N ASN A 11 -9.28 -4.87 1.40
CA ASN A 11 -8.47 -6.01 1.80
C ASN A 11 -9.13 -6.72 3.00
N GLN A 12 -9.64 -7.94 2.78
CA GLN A 12 -10.30 -8.71 3.85
C GLN A 12 -9.37 -9.01 5.03
N ALA A 13 -8.06 -9.23 4.80
CA ALA A 13 -7.10 -9.42 5.90
C ALA A 13 -6.94 -8.17 6.78
N ILE A 14 -7.20 -6.97 6.23
CA ILE A 14 -7.25 -5.73 7.02
C ILE A 14 -8.53 -5.70 7.88
N MET A 15 -9.67 -6.15 7.36
CA MET A 15 -10.91 -6.27 8.13
C MET A 15 -10.72 -7.24 9.31
N GLU A 16 -10.13 -8.41 9.05
CA GLU A 16 -9.81 -9.41 10.07
C GLU A 16 -8.84 -8.88 11.12
N LYS A 17 -7.77 -8.18 10.71
CA LYS A 17 -6.80 -7.56 11.63
C LYS A 17 -7.43 -6.51 12.55
N LYS A 18 -8.46 -5.80 12.08
CA LYS A 18 -9.26 -4.88 12.89
C LYS A 18 -10.27 -5.60 13.81
N GLY A 19 -10.34 -6.93 13.73
CA GLY A 19 -11.34 -7.73 14.43
C GLY A 19 -12.75 -7.56 13.86
N VAL A 20 -12.92 -7.09 12.62
CA VAL A 20 -14.25 -6.90 12.04
C VAL A 20 -14.68 -8.17 11.32
N ALA A 21 -15.49 -8.99 11.98
CA ALA A 21 -16.14 -10.14 11.36
C ALA A 21 -17.28 -9.69 10.42
N PHE A 22 -17.40 -10.39 9.29
CA PHE A 22 -18.44 -10.22 8.29
C PHE A 22 -18.97 -11.59 7.82
N THR A 23 -20.24 -11.65 7.41
CA THR A 23 -20.91 -12.88 6.95
C THR A 23 -20.95 -12.99 5.42
N SER A 24 -20.81 -11.86 4.72
CA SER A 24 -20.67 -11.82 3.27
C SER A 24 -19.79 -10.66 2.81
N ALA A 25 -19.23 -10.82 1.62
CA ALA A 25 -18.47 -9.81 0.89
C ALA A 25 -18.89 -9.93 -0.58
N GLU A 26 -19.35 -8.83 -1.18
CA GLU A 26 -19.91 -8.84 -2.54
C GLU A 26 -19.38 -7.64 -3.36
N PRO A 27 -19.17 -7.80 -4.67
CA PRO A 27 -18.85 -6.68 -5.54
C PRO A 27 -19.96 -5.63 -5.49
N ALA A 28 -19.60 -4.35 -5.41
CA ALA A 28 -20.57 -3.26 -5.42
C ALA A 28 -20.02 -2.00 -6.10
N VAL A 29 -20.93 -1.23 -6.69
CA VAL A 29 -20.62 0.03 -7.38
C VAL A 29 -21.43 1.16 -6.76
N LEU A 30 -20.72 2.21 -6.35
CA LEU A 30 -21.29 3.47 -5.88
C LEU A 30 -21.25 4.50 -7.03
N GLY A 31 -22.40 4.80 -7.61
CA GLY A 31 -22.54 5.85 -8.63
C GLY A 31 -22.66 7.25 -8.02
N GLY A 32 -22.28 8.28 -8.78
CA GLY A 32 -22.35 9.67 -8.33
C GLY A 32 -21.16 10.12 -7.49
N PHE A 33 -20.13 9.29 -7.38
CA PHE A 33 -18.91 9.56 -6.62
C PHE A 33 -17.67 9.18 -7.41
N ARG A 34 -16.54 9.79 -7.07
CA ARG A 34 -15.22 9.42 -7.59
C ARG A 34 -14.23 9.20 -6.45
N LEU A 35 -13.47 8.12 -6.57
CA LEU A 35 -12.35 7.83 -5.67
C LEU A 35 -11.25 8.88 -5.86
N ARG A 36 -10.79 9.47 -4.76
CA ARG A 36 -9.62 10.35 -4.71
C ARG A 36 -8.70 9.92 -3.58
N PHE A 37 -7.41 10.20 -3.72
CA PHE A 37 -6.43 10.00 -2.66
C PHE A 37 -6.06 11.33 -2.01
N ASN A 38 -7.07 12.08 -1.54
CA ASN A 38 -6.90 13.44 -1.00
C ASN A 38 -7.07 13.52 0.52
N LYS A 39 -7.29 12.40 1.22
CA LYS A 39 -7.32 12.41 2.69
C LYS A 39 -5.90 12.37 3.25
N MET A 40 -5.52 13.37 4.05
CA MET A 40 -4.18 13.46 4.64
C MET A 40 -3.84 12.24 5.51
N ALA A 41 -2.68 11.64 5.25
CA ALA A 41 -2.13 10.56 6.06
C ALA A 41 -1.43 11.10 7.32
N LEU A 42 -2.23 11.61 8.29
CA LEU A 42 -1.77 12.17 9.57
C LEU A 42 -1.19 11.09 10.51
N ARG A 43 -0.05 10.52 10.13
CA ARG A 43 0.79 9.63 10.93
C ARG A 43 2.22 10.18 10.87
N ASP A 44 2.84 10.37 12.04
CA ASP A 44 4.15 11.05 12.15
C ASP A 44 5.26 10.37 11.35
N ALA A 45 5.15 9.05 11.14
CA ALA A 45 6.11 8.28 10.37
C ALA A 45 5.94 8.37 8.84
N LEU A 46 4.82 8.91 8.34
CA LEU A 46 4.54 8.98 6.89
C LEU A 46 4.90 10.35 6.30
N PRO A 47 5.43 10.40 5.06
CA PRO A 47 5.64 11.66 4.35
C PRO A 47 4.34 12.45 4.16
N SER A 48 4.44 13.78 4.16
CA SER A 48 3.30 14.69 4.05
C SER A 48 2.57 14.63 2.71
N GLY A 49 3.22 14.14 1.64
CA GLY A 49 2.61 13.94 0.31
C GLY A 49 1.73 12.70 0.18
N ILE A 50 1.56 11.91 1.25
CA ILE A 50 0.74 10.70 1.23
C ILE A 50 -0.74 11.00 1.44
N GLY A 51 -1.55 10.48 0.52
CA GLY A 51 -3.01 10.52 0.58
C GLY A 51 -3.64 9.14 0.73
N PHE A 52 -4.63 9.05 1.61
CA PHE A 52 -5.53 7.89 1.69
C PHE A 52 -6.80 8.11 0.88
N ALA A 53 -7.51 7.01 0.63
CA ALA A 53 -8.73 7.01 -0.16
C ALA A 53 -9.82 7.87 0.48
N ASN A 54 -10.56 8.56 -0.37
CA ASN A 54 -11.76 9.31 -0.06
C ASN A 54 -12.69 9.23 -1.27
N ILE A 55 -13.97 9.47 -1.05
CA ILE A 55 -14.96 9.62 -2.12
C ILE A 55 -15.44 11.05 -2.17
N ASN A 56 -15.42 11.64 -3.36
CA ASN A 56 -15.95 12.98 -3.62
C ASN A 56 -17.13 12.86 -4.57
N GLU A 57 -18.14 13.71 -4.40
CA GLU A 57 -19.27 13.77 -5.33
C GLU A 57 -18.79 14.05 -6.75
N ASP A 58 -19.30 13.26 -7.69
CA ASP A 58 -19.08 13.40 -9.12
C ASP A 58 -20.26 12.71 -9.84
N PRO A 59 -21.21 13.46 -10.42
CA PRO A 59 -22.40 12.88 -11.05
C PRO A 59 -22.11 11.87 -12.17
N ALA A 60 -20.92 11.93 -12.79
CA ALA A 60 -20.49 10.98 -13.82
C ALA A 60 -19.46 9.97 -13.29
N GLY A 61 -19.16 10.01 -11.99
CA GLY A 61 -18.21 9.14 -11.33
C GLY A 61 -18.86 7.83 -10.87
N GLU A 62 -18.03 6.79 -10.83
CA GLU A 62 -18.34 5.53 -10.19
C GLU A 62 -17.15 5.09 -9.33
N VAL A 63 -17.48 4.47 -8.19
CA VAL A 63 -16.50 3.87 -7.29
C VAL A 63 -16.87 2.41 -7.10
N GLU A 64 -15.98 1.53 -7.54
CA GLU A 64 -16.12 0.10 -7.27
C GLU A 64 -15.44 -0.28 -5.95
N GLY A 65 -16.02 -1.25 -5.25
CA GLY A 65 -15.57 -1.69 -3.95
C GLY A 65 -16.28 -2.96 -3.49
N ILE A 66 -16.22 -3.20 -2.18
CA ILE A 66 -16.82 -4.38 -1.55
C ILE A 66 -17.96 -3.94 -0.63
N LEU A 67 -19.12 -4.53 -0.83
CA LEU A 67 -20.23 -4.50 0.11
C LEU A 67 -20.10 -5.66 1.10
N TYR A 68 -19.86 -5.32 2.35
CA TYR A 68 -19.81 -6.27 3.46
C TYR A 68 -21.13 -6.30 4.24
N GLU A 69 -21.53 -7.49 4.67
CA GLU A 69 -22.48 -7.66 5.77
C GLU A 69 -21.67 -7.89 7.06
N ILE A 70 -21.42 -6.82 7.81
CA ILE A 70 -20.67 -6.88 9.07
C ILE A 70 -21.61 -7.19 10.24
N VAL A 71 -21.07 -7.82 11.28
CA VAL A 71 -21.78 -7.99 12.56
C VAL A 71 -22.01 -6.60 13.18
N ASP A 72 -23.24 -6.29 13.60
CA ASP A 72 -23.64 -4.94 14.03
C ASP A 72 -22.72 -4.36 15.12
N ASP A 73 -22.36 -5.17 16.11
CA ASP A 73 -21.48 -4.78 17.23
C ASP A 73 -20.04 -4.43 16.80
N HIS A 74 -19.65 -4.73 15.56
CA HIS A 74 -18.30 -4.44 15.05
C HIS A 74 -18.19 -3.09 14.33
N LEU A 75 -19.30 -2.36 14.16
CA LEU A 75 -19.25 -1.03 13.58
C LEU A 75 -18.36 -0.07 14.40
N GLY A 76 -18.34 -0.20 15.74
CA GLY A 76 -17.46 0.59 16.60
C GLY A 76 -15.96 0.34 16.36
N ARG A 77 -15.58 -0.86 15.90
CA ARG A 77 -14.18 -1.17 15.53
C ARG A 77 -13.78 -0.49 14.22
N LEU A 78 -14.74 -0.36 13.30
CA LEU A 78 -14.53 0.44 12.09
C LEU A 78 -14.38 1.92 12.46
N ASP A 79 -15.25 2.47 13.31
CA ASP A 79 -15.14 3.86 13.77
C ASP A 79 -13.78 4.17 14.35
N GLU A 80 -13.30 3.35 15.27
CA GLU A 80 -12.00 3.53 15.89
C GLU A 80 -10.89 3.54 14.83
N SER A 81 -10.94 2.61 13.89
CA SER A 81 -9.93 2.54 12.83
C SER A 81 -10.02 3.70 11.82
N GLU A 82 -11.21 4.18 11.49
CA GLU A 82 -11.41 5.33 10.61
C GLU A 82 -11.25 6.66 11.37
N ARG A 83 -11.03 6.59 12.69
CA ARG A 83 -10.99 7.73 13.62
C ARG A 83 -12.23 8.61 13.46
N TYR A 84 -13.39 7.97 13.39
CA TYR A 84 -14.68 8.65 13.39
C TYR A 84 -14.94 9.32 14.75
N PRO A 85 -15.50 10.54 14.78
CA PRO A 85 -15.89 11.37 13.63
C PRO A 85 -14.78 12.31 13.13
N ASP A 86 -13.61 12.33 13.76
CA ASP A 86 -12.59 13.37 13.56
C ASP A 86 -11.88 13.33 12.21
N HIS A 87 -11.66 12.14 11.64
CA HIS A 87 -10.98 12.00 10.34
C HIS A 87 -11.91 11.65 9.20
N TYR A 88 -12.90 10.81 9.46
CA TYR A 88 -13.94 10.44 8.53
C TYR A 88 -15.30 10.58 9.21
N GLY A 89 -16.27 11.11 8.47
CA GLY A 89 -17.69 11.05 8.82
C GLY A 89 -18.33 9.79 8.22
N ARG A 90 -19.35 9.26 8.90
CA ARG A 90 -20.23 8.24 8.33
C ARG A 90 -21.23 8.91 7.41
N ILE A 91 -21.45 8.31 6.25
CA ILE A 91 -22.52 8.69 5.33
C ILE A 91 -23.30 7.45 4.93
N GLU A 92 -24.60 7.63 4.69
CA GLU A 92 -25.44 6.61 4.07
C GLU A 92 -25.39 6.78 2.55
N VAL A 93 -25.14 5.68 1.84
CA VAL A 93 -25.07 5.67 0.38
C VAL A 93 -25.86 4.49 -0.19
N THR A 94 -26.26 4.60 -1.44
CA THR A 94 -26.90 3.51 -2.18
C THR A 94 -25.92 2.98 -3.22
N VAL A 95 -25.59 1.69 -3.11
CA VAL A 95 -24.71 1.00 -4.06
C VAL A 95 -25.51 0.00 -4.90
N SER A 96 -25.03 -0.30 -6.11
CA SER A 96 -25.51 -1.40 -6.93
C SER A 96 -24.67 -2.65 -6.65
N SER A 97 -25.30 -3.74 -6.20
CA SER A 97 -24.65 -5.05 -6.02
C SER A 97 -25.59 -6.14 -6.50
N LYS A 98 -25.09 -7.10 -7.30
CA LYS A 98 -25.89 -8.18 -7.92
C LYS A 98 -27.18 -7.69 -8.60
N ASN A 99 -27.10 -6.55 -9.30
CA ASN A 99 -28.25 -5.88 -9.95
C ASN A 99 -29.36 -5.40 -8.98
N GLN A 100 -29.03 -5.21 -7.70
CA GLN A 100 -29.93 -4.68 -6.68
C GLN A 100 -29.34 -3.40 -6.08
N SER A 101 -30.21 -2.41 -5.83
CA SER A 101 -29.83 -1.22 -5.08
C SER A 101 -29.87 -1.51 -3.59
N VAL A 102 -28.77 -1.21 -2.90
CA VAL A 102 -28.57 -1.53 -1.49
C VAL A 102 -28.10 -0.29 -0.75
N THR A 103 -28.87 0.14 0.25
CA THR A 103 -28.47 1.20 1.18
C THR A 103 -27.49 0.64 2.21
N CYS A 104 -26.40 1.36 2.45
CA CYS A 104 -25.34 0.95 3.36
C CYS A 104 -24.59 2.16 3.91
N ILE A 105 -23.82 1.93 4.97
CA ILE A 105 -22.92 2.95 5.53
C ILE A 105 -21.57 2.90 4.79
N THR A 106 -20.98 4.06 4.58
CA THR A 106 -19.57 4.19 4.23
C THR A 106 -18.96 5.39 4.97
N TYR A 107 -17.67 5.64 4.74
CA TYR A 107 -16.95 6.74 5.38
C TYR A 107 -16.52 7.76 4.33
N GLN A 108 -16.62 9.04 4.64
CA GLN A 108 -16.11 10.14 3.80
C GLN A 108 -15.21 11.03 4.64
N ALA A 109 -14.05 11.41 4.10
CA ALA A 109 -13.06 12.17 4.85
C ALA A 109 -13.58 13.56 5.23
N GLN A 110 -13.26 14.02 6.44
CA GLN A 110 -13.67 15.33 6.92
C GLN A 110 -13.00 16.45 6.10
N PRO A 111 -13.69 17.58 5.83
CA PRO A 111 -13.15 18.66 5.00
C PRO A 111 -11.81 19.22 5.46
N ASP A 112 -11.59 19.32 6.78
CA ASP A 112 -10.35 19.81 7.39
C ASP A 112 -9.20 18.79 7.34
N LYS A 113 -9.47 17.57 6.86
CA LYS A 113 -8.48 16.50 6.66
C LYS A 113 -8.11 16.28 5.19
N LEU A 114 -8.55 17.17 4.30
CA LEU A 114 -8.27 17.09 2.87
C LEU A 114 -7.06 17.96 2.50
N ALA A 115 -6.27 17.49 1.53
CA ALA A 115 -5.26 18.30 0.86
C ALA A 115 -5.11 17.89 -0.62
N ASP A 116 -4.69 18.85 -1.43
CA ASP A 116 -4.43 18.64 -2.86
C ASP A 116 -3.02 18.09 -3.12
N GLY A 117 -2.81 17.51 -4.30
CA GLY A 117 -1.50 17.02 -4.74
C GLY A 117 -1.03 15.72 -4.08
N LEU A 118 -1.81 15.18 -3.15
CA LEU A 118 -1.49 13.92 -2.48
C LEU A 118 -1.52 12.72 -3.42
N ARG A 119 -0.75 11.70 -3.06
CA ARG A 119 -0.65 10.41 -3.78
C ARG A 119 -0.70 9.25 -2.78
N PRO A 120 -1.35 8.12 -3.11
CA PRO A 120 -1.27 6.94 -2.28
C PRO A 120 0.15 6.34 -2.32
N SER A 121 0.59 5.71 -1.24
CA SER A 121 1.73 4.80 -1.34
C SER A 121 1.33 3.55 -2.13
N ARG A 122 2.31 2.91 -2.79
CA ARG A 122 2.08 1.60 -3.44
C ARG A 122 1.59 0.56 -2.42
N ASN A 123 2.10 0.57 -1.19
CA ASN A 123 1.60 -0.32 -0.12
C ASN A 123 0.12 -0.10 0.17
N TYR A 124 -0.32 1.16 0.26
CA TYR A 124 -1.73 1.47 0.53
C TYR A 124 -2.62 1.07 -0.65
N LEU A 125 -2.21 1.39 -1.87
CA LEU A 125 -2.92 1.03 -3.09
C LEU A 125 -3.08 -0.49 -3.22
N ASN A 126 -2.06 -1.27 -2.83
CA ASN A 126 -2.13 -2.74 -2.81
C ASN A 126 -3.22 -3.30 -1.88
N HIS A 127 -3.64 -2.56 -0.85
CA HIS A 127 -4.81 -2.97 -0.05
C HIS A 127 -6.10 -2.86 -0.85
N ILE A 128 -6.24 -1.85 -1.72
CA ILE A 128 -7.40 -1.73 -2.60
C ILE A 128 -7.34 -2.80 -3.69
N LEU A 129 -6.17 -2.98 -4.31
CA LEU A 129 -5.96 -3.98 -5.37
C LEU A 129 -6.11 -5.43 -4.88
N ALA A 130 -6.04 -5.69 -3.57
CA ALA A 130 -6.36 -7.01 -3.01
C ALA A 130 -7.81 -7.45 -3.32
N ALA A 131 -8.70 -6.51 -3.64
CA ALA A 131 -10.07 -6.78 -4.07
C ALA A 131 -10.20 -7.10 -5.57
N LYS A 132 -9.14 -7.55 -6.25
CA LYS A 132 -9.14 -7.86 -7.68
C LYS A 132 -10.37 -8.65 -8.16
N ASP A 133 -10.82 -9.64 -7.40
CA ASP A 133 -11.96 -10.49 -7.76
C ASP A 133 -13.33 -9.82 -7.54
N PHE A 134 -13.36 -8.64 -6.92
CA PHE A 134 -14.54 -7.82 -6.66
C PHE A 134 -14.62 -6.57 -7.56
N LEU A 135 -13.55 -6.28 -8.30
CA LEU A 135 -13.45 -5.13 -9.18
C LEU A 135 -13.55 -5.57 -10.63
N SER A 136 -14.13 -4.73 -11.47
CA SER A 136 -14.01 -4.85 -12.92
C SER A 136 -12.54 -4.75 -13.31
N TRP A 137 -12.19 -5.42 -14.42
CA TRP A 137 -10.83 -5.37 -14.93
C TRP A 137 -10.40 -3.94 -15.27
N GLN A 138 -11.31 -3.14 -15.84
CA GLN A 138 -11.01 -1.75 -16.20
C GLN A 138 -10.70 -0.90 -14.97
N TYR A 139 -11.51 -1.03 -13.91
CA TYR A 139 -11.30 -0.26 -12.68
C TYR A 139 -10.03 -0.70 -11.95
N PHE A 140 -9.79 -2.01 -11.87
CA PHE A 140 -8.55 -2.56 -11.31
C PHE A 140 -7.31 -2.06 -12.06
N ASP A 141 -7.29 -2.15 -13.40
CA ASP A 141 -6.14 -1.73 -14.22
C ASP A 141 -5.89 -0.21 -14.11
N ALA A 142 -6.95 0.59 -14.08
CA ALA A 142 -6.85 2.04 -13.87
C ALA A 142 -6.27 2.39 -12.49
N LEU A 143 -6.66 1.66 -11.43
CA LEU A 143 -6.08 1.82 -10.10
C LEU A 143 -4.61 1.40 -10.07
N ASP A 144 -4.27 0.24 -10.64
CA ASP A 144 -2.90 -0.29 -10.59
C ASP A 144 -1.90 0.62 -11.31
N LYS A 145 -2.34 1.24 -12.41
CA LYS A 145 -1.56 2.22 -13.19
C LYS A 145 -1.67 3.65 -12.67
N SER A 146 -2.44 3.89 -11.61
CA SER A 146 -2.57 5.22 -11.03
C SER A 146 -1.24 5.71 -10.45
N GLN A 147 -1.06 7.03 -10.41
CA GLN A 147 0.15 7.62 -9.84
C GLN A 147 0.21 7.34 -8.34
N THR A 148 1.35 6.84 -7.89
CA THR A 148 1.69 6.60 -6.50
C THR A 148 2.71 7.62 -6.02
N PHE A 149 2.95 7.62 -4.71
CA PHE A 149 3.95 8.46 -4.10
C PHE A 149 5.36 8.10 -4.56
N THR A 150 6.13 9.13 -4.91
CA THR A 150 7.52 9.02 -5.35
C THR A 150 8.43 9.75 -4.41
N ASP A 151 9.58 9.15 -4.11
CA ASP A 151 10.64 9.76 -3.31
C ASP A 151 11.99 9.12 -3.67
N ASP A 152 13.07 9.60 -3.06
CA ASP A 152 14.37 8.97 -3.18
C ASP A 152 14.40 7.63 -2.44
N CYS A 153 14.80 6.57 -3.14
CA CYS A 153 15.04 5.27 -2.51
C CYS A 153 16.19 5.36 -1.50
N ALA A 154 15.95 4.97 -0.24
CA ALA A 154 16.96 5.00 0.82
C ALA A 154 18.19 4.12 0.52
N CYS A 155 18.07 3.12 -0.36
CA CYS A 155 19.17 2.22 -0.72
C CYS A 155 20.00 2.73 -1.91
N CYS A 156 19.36 3.21 -2.99
CA CYS A 156 20.05 3.55 -4.24
C CYS A 156 19.95 5.03 -4.64
N GLN A 157 19.27 5.86 -3.85
CA GLN A 157 19.08 7.30 -4.05
C GLN A 157 18.46 7.67 -5.41
N LYS A 158 17.77 6.72 -6.04
CA LYS A 158 17.01 7.00 -7.27
C LYS A 158 15.63 7.52 -6.89
N LEU A 159 15.27 8.67 -7.44
CA LEU A 159 13.91 9.21 -7.41
C LEU A 159 12.97 8.32 -8.23
N GLY A 160 11.86 7.90 -7.62
CA GLY A 160 10.83 7.10 -8.28
C GLY A 160 9.78 6.58 -7.32
N GLU A 161 8.93 5.65 -7.76
CA GLU A 161 7.97 4.99 -6.85
C GLU A 161 8.73 4.25 -5.74
N VAL A 162 8.30 4.48 -4.50
CA VAL A 162 8.83 3.82 -3.31
C VAL A 162 7.75 3.02 -2.59
N VAL A 163 8.18 1.89 -2.04
CA VAL A 163 7.43 1.10 -1.07
C VAL A 163 7.96 1.36 0.33
N PHE A 164 7.06 1.29 1.28
CA PHE A 164 7.32 1.48 2.70
C PHE A 164 7.54 0.12 3.35
N ILE A 165 8.66 -0.02 4.06
CA ILE A 165 9.00 -1.20 4.85
C ILE A 165 9.21 -0.73 6.28
N LYS A 166 8.42 -1.28 7.20
CA LYS A 166 8.60 -1.02 8.64
C LYS A 166 9.47 -2.13 9.23
N GLU A 167 10.55 -1.75 9.89
CA GLU A 167 11.43 -2.63 10.66
C GLU A 167 11.64 -2.00 12.03
N ASP A 168 11.32 -2.75 13.08
CA ASP A 168 11.23 -2.22 14.44
C ASP A 168 10.40 -0.92 14.47
N ASP A 169 11.00 0.18 14.92
CA ASP A 169 10.37 1.51 14.95
C ASP A 169 10.76 2.41 13.77
N GLN A 170 11.52 1.89 12.80
CA GLN A 170 11.95 2.65 11.63
C GLN A 170 11.11 2.33 10.38
N LEU A 171 10.88 3.36 9.57
CA LEU A 171 10.21 3.25 8.28
C LEU A 171 11.22 3.52 7.16
N HIS A 172 11.46 2.53 6.32
CA HIS A 172 12.34 2.62 5.17
C HIS A 172 11.53 2.78 3.88
N MET A 173 11.97 3.69 3.02
CA MET A 173 11.40 3.90 1.68
C MET A 173 12.34 3.32 0.63
N LEU A 174 11.92 2.28 -0.08
CA LEU A 174 12.75 1.59 -1.07
C LEU A 174 12.03 1.52 -2.41
N CYS A 175 12.73 1.68 -3.52
CA CYS A 175 12.16 1.34 -4.83
C CYS A 175 11.94 -0.17 -4.95
N GLN A 176 11.02 -0.59 -5.82
CA GLN A 176 10.65 -2.00 -5.99
C GLN A 176 11.86 -2.93 -6.22
N PRO A 177 12.85 -2.61 -7.10
CA PRO A 177 14.03 -3.46 -7.26
C PRO A 177 14.87 -3.59 -5.99
N CYS A 178 15.05 -2.50 -5.22
CA CYS A 178 15.79 -2.55 -3.96
C CYS A 178 15.04 -3.35 -2.90
N ARG A 179 13.70 -3.26 -2.85
CA ARG A 179 12.85 -4.10 -1.99
C ARG A 179 12.96 -5.58 -2.39
N GLU A 180 12.85 -5.90 -3.67
CA GLU A 180 12.94 -7.28 -4.15
C GLU A 180 14.33 -7.86 -3.94
N ALA A 181 15.39 -7.10 -4.20
CA ALA A 181 16.75 -7.48 -3.80
C ALA A 181 16.78 -7.74 -2.29
N ARG A 182 16.22 -6.84 -1.48
CA ARG A 182 16.09 -7.05 -0.04
C ARG A 182 15.20 -8.24 0.34
N LEU A 183 14.31 -8.77 -0.52
CA LEU A 183 13.45 -9.96 -0.30
C LEU A 183 14.01 -11.26 -0.89
N ILE A 184 14.93 -11.20 -1.86
CA ILE A 184 15.66 -12.34 -2.42
C ILE A 184 16.96 -12.64 -1.62
N TRP A 185 17.68 -11.61 -1.17
CA TRP A 185 19.06 -11.71 -0.68
C TRP A 185 19.30 -12.17 0.76
N GLY A 186 18.45 -12.97 1.40
CA GLY A 186 18.72 -13.37 2.79
C GLY A 186 18.14 -14.70 3.14
N ASP A 187 19.02 -15.67 3.06
CA ASP A 187 19.79 -16.09 4.22
C ASP A 187 20.99 -16.88 3.66
N THR A 188 22.23 -16.40 3.83
CA THR A 188 23.40 -17.32 3.86
C THR A 188 24.19 -17.26 5.17
N ARG A 189 23.74 -16.38 6.10
CA ARG A 189 23.67 -16.53 7.57
C ARG A 189 22.52 -15.70 8.19
N GLY A 190 21.56 -15.25 7.38
CA GLY A 190 20.55 -14.23 7.79
C GLY A 190 20.89 -12.74 7.57
N ARG A 191 22.03 -12.35 6.95
CA ARG A 191 22.27 -10.95 6.51
C ARG A 191 22.37 -10.84 4.98
N ARG A 192 21.81 -9.77 4.41
CA ARG A 192 21.71 -9.49 2.97
C ARG A 192 22.68 -8.38 2.56
N LEU A 193 23.45 -8.57 1.50
CA LEU A 193 24.31 -7.51 0.92
C LEU A 193 23.45 -6.46 0.20
N THR A 194 23.78 -5.20 0.40
CA THR A 194 23.15 -4.05 -0.25
C THR A 194 23.59 -3.93 -1.71
N VAL A 195 22.80 -3.22 -2.51
CA VAL A 195 23.15 -2.90 -3.91
C VAL A 195 24.49 -2.14 -3.99
N ALA A 196 24.81 -1.33 -2.98
CA ALA A 196 26.08 -0.61 -2.88
C ALA A 196 27.26 -1.58 -2.64
N GLU A 197 27.11 -2.51 -1.70
CA GLU A 197 28.10 -3.57 -1.43
C GLU A 197 28.29 -4.47 -2.65
N THR A 198 27.21 -4.92 -3.30
CA THR A 198 27.31 -5.72 -4.53
C THR A 198 28.00 -4.95 -5.66
N ARG A 199 27.67 -3.67 -5.85
CA ARG A 199 28.33 -2.84 -6.87
C ARG A 199 29.82 -2.64 -6.54
N ALA A 200 30.15 -2.35 -5.29
CA ALA A 200 31.53 -2.20 -4.84
C ALA A 200 32.34 -3.48 -5.08
N MET A 201 31.77 -4.65 -4.77
CA MET A 201 32.38 -5.95 -5.06
C MET A 201 32.63 -6.15 -6.55
N MET A 202 31.63 -5.88 -7.39
CA MET A 202 31.78 -6.07 -8.85
C MET A 202 32.83 -5.12 -9.43
N THR A 203 32.83 -3.85 -9.04
CA THR A 203 33.78 -2.85 -9.56
C THR A 203 35.20 -3.04 -9.01
N GLN A 204 35.36 -3.43 -7.74
CA GLN A 204 36.69 -3.50 -7.12
C GLN A 204 37.36 -4.87 -7.24
N LEU A 205 36.59 -5.95 -7.40
CA LEU A 205 37.13 -7.31 -7.40
C LEU A 205 36.91 -8.05 -8.72
N VAL A 206 35.86 -7.72 -9.47
CA VAL A 206 35.48 -8.48 -10.68
C VAL A 206 35.88 -7.76 -11.97
N GLU A 207 35.69 -6.44 -12.07
CA GLU A 207 36.08 -5.67 -13.25
C GLU A 207 37.62 -5.62 -13.40
N GLY A 208 38.15 -6.32 -14.41
CA GLY A 208 39.59 -6.36 -14.71
C GLY A 208 40.42 -7.36 -13.89
N GLY A 209 39.78 -8.13 -12.99
CA GLY A 209 40.41 -9.18 -12.18
C GLY A 209 40.36 -10.59 -12.80
N PRO A 210 41.04 -11.59 -12.19
CA PRO A 210 41.13 -12.96 -12.71
C PRO A 210 39.81 -13.77 -12.69
N GLY A 211 38.69 -13.19 -12.25
CA GLY A 211 37.41 -13.88 -12.09
C GLY A 211 37.41 -14.82 -10.88
N PHE A 212 36.22 -15.18 -10.41
CA PHE A 212 36.01 -16.08 -9.26
C PHE A 212 35.30 -17.35 -9.70
N SER A 213 35.63 -18.47 -9.06
CA SER A 213 35.05 -19.79 -9.37
C SER A 213 33.66 -19.99 -8.77
N SER A 214 33.28 -19.17 -7.78
CA SER A 214 31.93 -19.18 -7.19
C SER A 214 31.56 -17.84 -6.50
N VAL A 215 30.26 -17.64 -6.27
CA VAL A 215 29.74 -16.48 -5.51
C VAL A 215 30.26 -16.50 -4.05
N SER A 216 30.40 -17.69 -3.47
CA SER A 216 30.92 -17.86 -2.10
C SER A 216 32.36 -17.36 -1.98
N GLU A 217 33.19 -17.67 -2.97
CA GLU A 217 34.59 -17.23 -3.04
C GLU A 217 34.69 -15.71 -3.21
N LEU A 218 33.86 -15.13 -4.09
CA LEU A 218 33.76 -13.68 -4.27
C LEU A 218 33.38 -12.95 -2.97
N VAL A 219 32.44 -13.49 -2.20
CA VAL A 219 32.01 -12.90 -0.91
C VAL A 219 33.12 -13.01 0.14
N GLN A 220 33.82 -14.14 0.21
CA GLN A 220 34.94 -14.31 1.12
C GLN A 220 36.09 -13.34 0.82
N GLU A 221 36.41 -13.17 -0.47
CA GLU A 221 37.44 -12.22 -0.89
C GLU A 221 37.03 -10.78 -0.59
N ALA A 222 35.76 -10.42 -0.78
CA ALA A 222 35.26 -9.08 -0.46
C ALA A 222 35.35 -8.73 1.03
N ILE A 223 35.16 -9.72 1.91
CA ILE A 223 35.36 -9.56 3.36
C ILE A 223 36.86 -9.45 3.67
N ALA A 224 37.70 -10.31 3.09
CA ALA A 224 39.14 -10.31 3.31
C ALA A 224 39.80 -8.98 2.89
N THR A 225 39.31 -8.40 1.80
CA THR A 225 39.77 -7.13 1.22
C THR A 225 39.05 -5.90 1.81
N LYS A 226 38.12 -6.10 2.74
CA LYS A 226 37.32 -5.04 3.40
C LYS A 226 36.52 -4.17 2.43
N VAL A 227 36.14 -4.72 1.28
CA VAL A 227 35.19 -4.10 0.35
C VAL A 227 33.78 -4.11 0.95
N ILE A 228 33.49 -5.13 1.74
CA ILE A 228 32.29 -5.26 2.57
C ILE A 228 32.69 -5.65 3.99
N ASP A 229 31.93 -5.20 4.99
CA ASP A 229 32.15 -5.60 6.37
C ASP A 229 31.65 -7.04 6.61
N PRO A 230 32.34 -7.83 7.46
CA PRO A 230 31.95 -9.21 7.77
C PRO A 230 30.52 -9.37 8.34
#